data_AF-A0A7W3W394-F1
#
_entry.id   AF-A0A7W3W394-F1
#
_cell.length_a   1.000
_cell.length_b   1.000
_cell.length_c   1.000
_cell.angle_alpha   90.00
_cell.angle_beta   90.00
_cell.angle_gamma   90.00
#
_symmetry.space_group_name_H-M   'P 1'
#
loop_
_entity.id
_entity.type
_entity.pdbx_description
1 polymer ?
#
loop_
_entity_poly.entity_id
_entity_poly.type
_entity_poly.pdbx_seq_one_letter_code
_entity_poly.pdbx_strand_id
1 'polypeptide(L)'
;MDQLGWIAVAAGAAGLLLVGAARVAAAVRIRRHRTLIADALERMSALAREPAARPRLRSLCRDVAEVLARQDRIALALRAGEARAAGDPADLSVLITADGVTTTAEPMREHRPDDSAWEETDVAPLASTHPQLREISEQFGHSTTRLIALGRTVLGEGERLGLAETSTGKTLAAALDQAQQAVRAAEGLADPLSALAALSVVEIPVPEAGFPGQAVADELRVQANALARLGIRHRTALSRHRDARIEKERR
;
A
#
# COMPACT_ATOMS: atom_id res chain seq x y z
N MET A 1 58.74 37.80 6.82
CA MET A 1 57.73 36.72 6.78
C MET A 1 57.06 36.80 5.44
N ASP A 2 57.34 35.84 4.59
CA ASP A 2 56.95 35.87 3.18
C ASP A 2 55.47 35.54 3.03
N GLN A 3 54.77 36.23 2.12
CA GLN A 3 53.33 36.08 1.88
C GLN A 3 52.89 34.62 1.68
N LEU A 4 53.80 33.77 1.16
CA LEU A 4 53.59 32.32 1.00
C LEU A 4 53.38 31.59 2.34
N GLY A 5 54.04 32.00 3.42
CA GLY A 5 53.87 31.40 4.75
C GLY A 5 52.49 31.70 5.35
N TRP A 6 51.96 32.90 5.13
CA TRP A 6 50.62 33.27 5.57
C TRP A 6 49.52 32.52 4.80
N ILE A 7 49.70 32.32 3.49
CA ILE A 7 48.76 31.54 2.66
C ILE A 7 48.76 30.07 3.10
N ALA A 8 49.93 29.49 3.38
CA ALA A 8 50.04 28.11 3.84
C ALA A 8 49.37 27.89 5.23
N VAL A 9 49.54 28.84 6.15
CA VAL A 9 48.88 28.79 7.48
C VAL A 9 47.37 28.97 7.35
N ALA A 10 46.90 29.90 6.51
CA ALA A 10 45.48 30.11 6.26
C ALA A 10 44.82 28.88 5.60
N ALA A 11 45.49 28.27 4.62
CA ALA A 11 45.04 27.04 3.98
C ALA A 11 45.01 25.85 4.96
N GLY A 12 46.03 25.72 5.81
CA GLY A 12 46.07 24.71 6.87
C GLY A 12 44.96 24.87 7.91
N ALA A 13 44.70 26.10 8.35
CA ALA A 13 43.61 26.41 9.27
C ALA A 13 42.23 26.17 8.65
N ALA A 14 42.02 26.58 7.39
CA ALA A 14 40.80 26.30 6.65
C ALA A 14 40.57 24.79 6.46
N GLY A 15 41.62 24.03 6.16
CA GLY A 15 41.56 22.57 6.05
C GLY A 15 41.15 21.89 7.37
N LEU A 16 41.72 22.32 8.50
CA LEU A 16 41.33 21.80 9.83
C LEU A 16 39.88 22.14 10.19
N LEU A 17 39.41 23.34 9.87
CA LEU A 17 38.02 23.74 10.08
C LEU A 17 37.05 22.93 9.22
N LEU A 18 37.39 22.66 7.95
CA LEU A 18 36.58 21.82 7.06
C LEU A 18 36.50 20.37 7.53
N VAL A 19 37.63 19.78 7.96
CA VAL A 19 37.66 18.42 8.51
C VAL A 19 36.89 18.36 9.84
N GLY A 20 37.03 19.37 10.70
CA GLY A 20 36.27 19.50 11.94
C GLY A 20 34.77 19.58 11.69
N ALA A 21 34.34 20.46 10.78
CA ALA A 21 32.94 20.61 10.38
C ALA A 21 32.38 19.32 9.78
N ALA A 22 33.14 18.62 8.94
CA ALA A 22 32.73 17.34 8.36
C ALA A 22 32.52 16.25 9.44
N ARG A 23 33.39 16.19 10.46
CA ARG A 23 33.24 15.26 11.59
C ARG A 23 32.02 15.58 12.45
N VAL A 24 31.76 16.85 12.73
CA VAL A 24 30.56 17.28 13.47
C VAL A 24 29.29 16.93 12.67
N ALA A 25 29.26 17.23 11.38
CA ALA A 25 28.14 16.87 10.51
C ALA A 25 27.91 15.35 10.46
N ALA A 26 28.98 14.55 10.38
CA ALA A 26 28.89 13.09 10.45
C ALA A 26 28.35 12.60 11.80
N ALA A 27 28.83 13.15 12.92
CA ALA A 27 28.36 12.79 14.25
C ALA A 27 26.87 13.14 14.46
N VAL A 28 26.43 14.32 13.99
CA VAL A 28 25.01 14.73 14.01
C VAL A 28 24.16 13.79 13.17
N ARG A 29 24.65 13.40 11.98
CA ARG A 29 23.95 12.45 11.10
C ARG A 29 23.80 11.08 11.75
N ILE A 30 24.84 10.56 12.39
CA ILE A 30 24.80 9.27 13.10
C ILE A 30 23.81 9.33 14.27
N ARG A 31 23.81 10.41 15.05
CA ARG A 31 22.84 10.59 16.15
C ARG A 31 21.41 10.63 15.63
N ARG A 32 21.13 11.44 14.62
CA ARG A 32 19.79 11.52 14.00
C ARG A 32 19.35 10.17 13.43
N HIS A 33 20.25 9.46 12.75
CA HIS A 33 19.97 8.13 12.22
C HIS A 33 19.63 7.15 13.35
N ARG A 34 20.42 7.12 14.43
CA ARG A 34 20.14 6.29 15.61
C ARG A 34 18.77 6.60 16.21
N THR A 35 18.41 7.88 16.36
CA THR A 35 17.10 8.31 16.88
C THR A 35 15.96 7.85 15.96
N LEU A 36 16.11 7.99 14.64
CA LEU A 36 15.11 7.54 13.67
C LEU A 36 14.92 6.02 13.71
N ILE A 37 15.99 5.26 13.83
CA ILE A 37 15.91 3.79 13.96
C ILE A 37 15.25 3.39 15.28
N ALA A 38 15.61 4.04 16.40
CA ALA A 38 15.01 3.75 17.70
C ALA A 38 13.50 4.01 17.70
N ASP A 39 13.08 5.17 17.21
CA ASP A 39 11.67 5.56 17.09
C ASP A 39 10.91 4.64 16.12
N ALA A 40 11.54 4.23 15.00
CA ALA A 40 10.93 3.26 14.09
C ALA A 40 10.73 1.90 14.78
N LEU A 41 11.74 1.38 15.48
CA LEU A 41 11.63 0.11 16.21
C LEU A 41 10.56 0.16 17.29
N GLU A 42 10.45 1.26 18.02
CA GLU A 42 9.40 1.46 19.03
C GLU A 42 8.02 1.36 18.38
N ARG A 43 7.78 2.11 17.29
CA ARG A 43 6.53 2.08 16.54
C ARG A 43 6.23 0.73 15.92
N MET A 44 7.23 0.07 15.32
CA MET A 44 7.09 -1.29 14.77
C MET A 44 6.73 -2.30 15.87
N SER A 45 7.36 -2.18 17.05
CA SER A 45 7.10 -3.05 18.21
C SER A 45 5.70 -2.84 18.78
N ALA A 46 5.25 -1.59 18.86
CA ALA A 46 3.89 -1.26 19.25
C ALA A 46 2.87 -1.89 18.28
N LEU A 47 3.10 -1.75 16.97
CA LEU A 47 2.25 -2.34 15.94
C LEU A 47 2.20 -3.88 16.00
N ALA A 48 3.32 -4.53 16.34
CA ALA A 48 3.36 -5.98 16.50
C ALA A 48 2.57 -6.48 17.71
N ARG A 49 2.43 -5.66 18.77
CA ARG A 49 1.71 -6.01 20.00
C ARG A 49 0.22 -5.67 19.95
N GLU A 50 -0.14 -4.59 19.27
CA GLU A 50 -1.51 -4.10 19.18
C GLU A 50 -1.97 -4.00 17.72
N PRO A 51 -2.28 -5.15 17.08
CA PRO A 51 -2.70 -5.13 15.70
C PRO A 51 -4.04 -4.41 15.51
N ALA A 52 -4.91 -4.35 16.53
CA ALA A 52 -6.22 -3.72 16.41
C ALA A 52 -6.19 -2.19 16.22
N ALA A 53 -5.06 -1.52 16.53
CA ALA A 53 -4.88 -0.07 16.35
C ALA A 53 -4.40 0.32 14.93
N ARG A 54 -4.51 -0.61 13.98
CA ARG A 54 -3.90 -0.60 12.63
C ARG A 54 -4.22 0.66 11.77
N PRO A 55 -3.29 1.06 10.90
CA PRO A 55 -3.45 2.20 10.01
C PRO A 55 -4.44 1.93 8.85
N ARG A 56 -5.01 3.02 8.34
CA ARG A 56 -6.32 3.05 7.66
C ARG A 56 -6.29 2.65 6.18
N LEU A 57 -5.14 2.57 5.49
CA LEU A 57 -5.10 2.29 4.04
C LEU A 57 -5.23 0.81 3.71
N ARG A 58 -4.53 -0.07 4.43
CA ARG A 58 -4.66 -1.51 4.20
C ARG A 58 -6.03 -2.06 4.57
N SER A 59 -6.59 -1.59 5.69
CA SER A 59 -7.99 -1.91 6.04
C SER A 59 -8.93 -1.43 4.96
N LEU A 60 -8.71 -0.23 4.40
CA LEU A 60 -9.52 0.29 3.31
C LEU A 60 -9.40 -0.58 2.03
N CYS A 61 -8.19 -1.00 1.64
CA CYS A 61 -8.00 -1.91 0.52
C CYS A 61 -8.72 -3.25 0.74
N ARG A 62 -8.67 -3.80 1.96
CA ARG A 62 -9.40 -5.01 2.32
C ARG A 62 -10.90 -4.81 2.18
N ASP A 63 -11.44 -3.75 2.75
CA ASP A 63 -12.88 -3.47 2.73
C ASP A 63 -13.36 -3.26 1.27
N VAL A 64 -12.56 -2.60 0.43
CA VAL A 64 -12.84 -2.45 -1.01
C VAL A 64 -12.74 -3.80 -1.76
N ALA A 65 -11.74 -4.63 -1.47
CA ALA A 65 -11.61 -5.96 -2.07
C ALA A 65 -12.80 -6.86 -1.71
N GLU A 66 -13.29 -6.78 -0.47
CA GLU A 66 -14.50 -7.50 -0.04
C GLU A 66 -15.75 -7.01 -0.78
N VAL A 67 -15.88 -5.70 -1.01
CA VAL A 67 -16.95 -5.13 -1.84
C VAL A 67 -16.86 -5.66 -3.27
N LEU A 68 -15.68 -5.67 -3.89
CA LEU A 68 -15.49 -6.22 -5.23
C LEU A 68 -15.87 -7.71 -5.30
N ALA A 69 -15.50 -8.50 -4.30
CA ALA A 69 -15.89 -9.91 -4.21
C ALA A 69 -17.41 -10.11 -4.03
N ARG A 70 -18.10 -9.21 -3.32
CA ARG A 70 -19.57 -9.19 -3.27
C ARG A 70 -20.17 -8.84 -4.62
N GLN A 71 -19.61 -7.86 -5.33
CA GLN A 71 -20.06 -7.49 -6.67
C GLN A 71 -19.87 -8.61 -7.68
N ASP A 72 -18.77 -9.36 -7.64
CA ASP A 72 -18.55 -10.51 -8.51
C ASP A 72 -19.57 -11.64 -8.26
N ARG A 73 -19.96 -11.87 -7.01
CA ARG A 73 -21.05 -12.81 -6.70
C ARG A 73 -22.38 -12.37 -7.33
N ILE A 74 -22.66 -11.07 -7.34
CA ILE A 74 -23.86 -10.52 -7.98
C ILE A 74 -23.78 -10.68 -9.50
N ALA A 75 -22.63 -10.40 -10.10
CA ALA A 75 -22.40 -10.63 -11.51
C ALA A 75 -22.65 -12.09 -11.91
N LEU A 76 -22.13 -13.04 -11.12
CA LEU A 76 -22.37 -14.47 -11.33
C LEU A 76 -23.86 -14.84 -11.23
N ALA A 77 -24.59 -14.30 -10.27
CA ALA A 77 -26.04 -14.51 -10.15
C ALA A 77 -26.80 -13.95 -11.36
N LEU A 78 -26.44 -12.75 -11.84
CA LEU A 78 -27.02 -12.16 -13.04
C LEU A 78 -26.75 -13.02 -14.29
N ARG A 79 -25.52 -13.56 -14.43
CA ARG A 79 -25.18 -14.51 -15.50
C ARG A 79 -26.00 -15.80 -15.42
N ALA A 80 -26.26 -16.30 -14.20
CA ALA A 80 -27.10 -17.48 -13.97
C ALA A 80 -28.60 -17.23 -14.20
N GLY A 81 -29.00 -15.97 -14.37
CA GLY A 81 -30.35 -15.59 -14.75
C GLY A 81 -31.17 -14.89 -13.67
N GLU A 82 -30.57 -14.60 -12.52
CA GLU A 82 -31.24 -13.92 -11.42
C GLU A 82 -31.32 -12.40 -11.67
N ALA A 83 -32.26 -11.97 -12.52
CA ALA A 83 -32.41 -10.57 -12.94
C ALA A 83 -32.60 -9.56 -11.80
N ARG A 84 -32.93 -10.01 -10.58
CA ARG A 84 -33.13 -9.18 -9.38
C ARG A 84 -31.95 -9.17 -8.42
N ALA A 85 -30.84 -9.84 -8.73
CA ALA A 85 -29.63 -9.76 -7.92
C ALA A 85 -29.18 -8.29 -7.81
N ALA A 86 -29.04 -7.80 -6.58
CA ALA A 86 -28.74 -6.40 -6.29
C ALA A 86 -27.65 -6.30 -5.23
N GLY A 87 -26.79 -5.29 -5.37
CA GLY A 87 -25.76 -4.98 -4.38
C GLY A 87 -26.28 -4.16 -3.21
N ASP A 88 -25.62 -4.32 -2.07
CA ASP A 88 -25.90 -3.55 -0.86
C ASP A 88 -25.62 -2.06 -1.10
N PRO A 89 -26.52 -1.13 -0.76
CA PRO A 89 -26.22 0.31 -0.74
C PRO A 89 -24.99 0.66 0.11
N ALA A 90 -24.75 -0.06 1.21
CA ALA A 90 -23.60 0.16 2.09
C ALA A 90 -22.25 -0.04 1.35
N ASP A 91 -22.20 -0.96 0.40
CA ASP A 91 -21.01 -1.19 -0.43
C ASP A 91 -20.60 0.04 -1.23
N LEU A 92 -21.58 0.84 -1.72
CA LEU A 92 -21.27 2.08 -2.43
C LEU A 92 -20.70 3.14 -1.48
N SER A 93 -21.21 3.19 -0.24
CA SER A 93 -20.67 4.10 0.77
C SER A 93 -19.20 3.81 1.05
N VAL A 94 -18.83 2.52 1.19
CA VAL A 94 -17.43 2.11 1.39
C VAL A 94 -16.55 2.59 0.25
N LEU A 95 -16.98 2.39 -1.00
CA LEU A 95 -16.23 2.80 -2.19
C LEU A 95 -16.08 4.32 -2.31
N ILE A 96 -17.14 5.09 -2.05
CA ILE A 96 -17.11 6.56 -2.08
C ILE A 96 -16.23 7.10 -0.95
N THR A 97 -16.33 6.54 0.25
CA THR A 97 -15.45 6.89 1.37
C THR A 97 -13.99 6.57 1.02
N ALA A 98 -13.73 5.42 0.41
CA ALA A 98 -12.39 5.05 -0.01
C ALA A 98 -11.81 6.03 -1.03
N ASP A 99 -12.58 6.39 -2.07
CA ASP A 99 -12.18 7.38 -3.07
C ASP A 99 -11.95 8.75 -2.42
N GLY A 100 -12.85 9.21 -1.54
CA GLY A 100 -12.75 10.51 -0.88
C GLY A 100 -11.56 10.63 0.09
N VAL A 101 -11.18 9.55 0.78
CA VAL A 101 -10.02 9.53 1.69
C VAL A 101 -8.70 9.44 0.94
N THR A 102 -8.70 8.84 -0.25
CA THR A 102 -7.47 8.55 -1.01
C THR A 102 -7.21 9.54 -2.14
N THR A 103 -8.21 10.31 -2.56
CA THR A 103 -8.05 11.36 -3.57
C THR A 103 -7.21 12.50 -3.01
N THR A 104 -5.98 12.63 -3.49
CA THR A 104 -5.14 13.82 -3.29
C THR A 104 -5.45 14.86 -4.36
N ALA A 105 -5.37 16.16 -4.02
CA ALA A 105 -5.74 17.27 -4.91
C ALA A 105 -4.86 17.42 -6.18
N GLU A 106 -3.82 16.60 -6.35
CA GLU A 106 -3.04 16.60 -7.59
C GLU A 106 -3.76 15.79 -8.68
N PRO A 107 -3.91 16.34 -9.88
CA PRO A 107 -4.53 15.62 -10.98
C PRO A 107 -3.57 14.50 -11.39
N MET A 108 -3.95 13.25 -11.12
CA MET A 108 -3.42 12.12 -11.87
C MET A 108 -3.65 12.42 -13.35
N ARG A 109 -2.58 12.84 -14.04
CA ARG A 109 -2.54 12.82 -15.50
C ARG A 109 -2.52 11.35 -15.89
N GLU A 110 -3.68 10.77 -16.12
CA GLU A 110 -3.72 9.38 -16.54
C GLU A 110 -4.84 9.12 -17.52
N HIS A 111 -4.49 8.32 -18.53
CA HIS A 111 -5.42 7.75 -19.49
C HIS A 111 -6.66 7.26 -18.76
N ARG A 112 -7.84 7.64 -19.26
CA ARG A 112 -9.09 7.02 -18.82
C ARG A 112 -8.92 5.49 -18.97
N PRO A 113 -9.11 4.70 -17.90
CA PRO A 113 -9.05 3.25 -18.00
C PRO A 113 -9.98 2.77 -19.11
N ASP A 114 -9.51 1.82 -19.92
CA ASP A 114 -10.32 1.22 -20.96
C ASP A 114 -11.35 0.27 -20.33
N ASP A 115 -12.56 0.78 -20.13
CA ASP A 115 -13.69 0.01 -19.59
C ASP A 115 -14.48 -0.70 -20.70
N SER A 116 -14.00 -0.73 -21.96
CA SER A 116 -14.70 -1.36 -23.10
C SER A 116 -15.08 -2.81 -22.81
N ALA A 117 -14.25 -3.53 -22.04
CA ALA A 117 -14.52 -4.89 -21.56
C ALA A 117 -15.80 -5.04 -20.72
N TRP A 118 -16.34 -3.95 -20.18
CA TRP A 118 -17.59 -3.92 -19.40
C TRP A 118 -18.73 -3.18 -20.09
N GLU A 119 -18.46 -2.53 -21.23
CA GLU A 119 -19.48 -1.86 -22.03
C GLU A 119 -20.23 -2.83 -22.96
N GLU A 120 -19.66 -4.01 -23.23
CA GLU A 120 -20.35 -5.11 -23.92
C GLU A 120 -21.49 -5.68 -23.06
N THR A 121 -22.72 -5.60 -23.58
CA THR A 121 -23.96 -5.63 -22.78
C THR A 121 -24.57 -7.01 -22.59
N ASP A 122 -24.08 -8.03 -23.29
CA ASP A 122 -24.73 -9.34 -23.33
C ASP A 122 -24.47 -10.20 -22.09
N VAL A 123 -23.40 -9.92 -21.35
CA VAL A 123 -22.99 -10.70 -20.17
C VAL A 123 -22.66 -9.75 -19.03
N ALA A 124 -23.16 -10.03 -17.82
CA ALA A 124 -22.83 -9.20 -16.66
C ALA A 124 -21.30 -9.18 -16.44
N PRO A 125 -20.66 -8.00 -16.32
CA PRO A 125 -19.21 -7.89 -16.18
C PRO A 125 -18.71 -8.49 -14.87
N LEU A 126 -17.49 -9.02 -14.85
CA LEU A 126 -16.79 -9.45 -13.63
C LEU A 126 -15.65 -8.47 -13.33
N ALA A 127 -15.46 -8.13 -12.06
CA ALA A 127 -14.32 -7.36 -11.59
C ALA A 127 -13.03 -8.16 -11.72
N SER A 128 -13.07 -9.45 -11.33
CA SER A 128 -11.95 -10.40 -11.42
C SER A 128 -11.31 -10.50 -12.81
N THR A 129 -12.07 -10.22 -13.88
CA THR A 129 -11.58 -10.30 -15.26
C THR A 129 -11.02 -8.99 -15.81
N HIS A 130 -11.13 -7.88 -15.06
CA HIS A 130 -10.70 -6.58 -15.55
C HIS A 130 -9.17 -6.45 -15.52
N PRO A 131 -8.50 -6.03 -16.62
CA PRO A 131 -7.03 -5.96 -16.68
C PRO A 131 -6.41 -5.11 -15.57
N GLN A 132 -7.06 -3.99 -15.21
CA GLN A 132 -6.59 -3.11 -14.14
C GLN A 132 -6.54 -3.81 -12.77
N LEU A 133 -7.38 -4.82 -12.50
CA LEU A 133 -7.33 -5.51 -11.21
C LEU A 133 -6.06 -6.35 -11.08
N ARG A 134 -5.60 -6.97 -12.17
CA ARG A 134 -4.33 -7.69 -12.20
C ARG A 134 -3.17 -6.75 -11.91
N GLU A 135 -3.12 -5.63 -12.63
CA GLU A 135 -2.07 -4.62 -12.45
C GLU A 135 -2.06 -4.09 -11.00
N ILE A 136 -3.22 -3.74 -10.45
CA ILE A 136 -3.31 -3.26 -9.06
C ILE A 136 -2.85 -4.34 -8.08
N SER A 137 -3.27 -5.60 -8.28
CA SER A 137 -2.88 -6.71 -7.41
C SER A 137 -1.36 -6.94 -7.42
N GLU A 138 -0.74 -6.91 -8.60
CA GLU A 138 0.71 -6.98 -8.76
C GLU A 138 1.41 -5.82 -8.06
N GLN A 139 0.98 -4.57 -8.31
CA GLN A 139 1.54 -3.38 -7.67
C GLN A 139 1.42 -3.44 -6.14
N PHE A 140 0.27 -3.89 -5.63
CA PHE A 140 0.04 -4.04 -4.19
C PHE A 140 0.97 -5.12 -3.59
N GLY A 141 1.23 -6.22 -4.31
CA GLY A 141 2.23 -7.23 -3.96
C GLY A 141 3.65 -6.64 -3.88
N HIS A 142 4.05 -5.85 -4.88
CA HIS A 142 5.36 -5.17 -4.89
C HIS A 142 5.50 -4.19 -3.72
N SER A 143 4.52 -3.32 -3.48
CA SER A 143 4.52 -2.37 -2.36
C SER A 143 4.56 -3.10 -1.01
N THR A 144 3.85 -4.22 -0.88
CA THR A 144 3.85 -5.06 0.31
C THR A 144 5.22 -5.70 0.55
N THR A 145 5.85 -6.28 -0.48
CA THR A 145 7.22 -6.81 -0.40
C THR A 145 8.24 -5.75 -0.03
N ARG A 146 8.12 -4.54 -0.61
CA ARG A 146 9.00 -3.41 -0.28
C ARG A 146 8.86 -2.96 1.17
N LEU A 147 7.65 -2.93 1.72
CA LEU A 147 7.43 -2.64 3.14
C LEU A 147 8.12 -3.67 4.04
N ILE A 148 8.06 -4.96 3.70
CA ILE A 148 8.77 -6.02 4.43
C ILE A 148 10.28 -5.78 4.39
N ALA A 149 10.84 -5.47 3.21
CA ALA A 149 12.26 -5.20 3.05
C ALA A 149 12.72 -3.98 3.87
N LEU A 150 11.91 -2.91 3.90
CA LEU A 150 12.16 -1.73 4.74
C LEU A 150 12.14 -2.08 6.23
N GLY A 151 11.14 -2.86 6.67
CA GLY A 151 11.06 -3.35 8.05
C GLY A 151 12.28 -4.17 8.46
N ARG A 152 12.73 -5.09 7.59
CA ARG A 152 13.96 -5.88 7.80
C ARG A 152 15.20 -5.00 7.87
N THR A 153 15.28 -3.96 7.04
CA THR A 153 16.40 -3.00 7.06
C THR A 153 16.45 -2.24 8.39
N VAL A 154 15.32 -1.75 8.89
CA VAL A 154 15.25 -1.06 10.18
C VAL A 154 15.64 -2.00 11.33
N LEU A 155 15.17 -3.26 11.29
CA LEU A 155 15.52 -4.26 12.28
C LEU A 155 17.04 -4.54 12.29
N GLY A 156 17.63 -4.77 11.11
CA GLY A 156 19.08 -5.02 10.98
C GLY A 156 19.95 -3.83 11.40
N GLU A 157 19.56 -2.60 11.06
CA GLU A 157 20.25 -1.40 11.57
C GLU A 157 20.05 -1.24 13.08
N GLY A 158 18.89 -1.60 13.61
CA GLY A 158 18.60 -1.66 15.03
C GLY A 158 19.54 -2.57 15.80
N GLU A 159 19.75 -3.78 15.29
CA GLU A 159 20.69 -4.77 15.84
C GLU A 159 22.12 -4.26 15.79
N ARG A 160 22.56 -3.73 14.65
CA ARG A 160 23.90 -3.14 14.48
C ARG A 160 24.18 -1.99 15.46
N LEU A 161 23.15 -1.21 15.79
CA LEU A 161 23.25 -0.09 16.72
C LEU A 161 23.04 -0.49 18.20
N GLY A 162 22.74 -1.77 18.48
CA GLY A 162 22.43 -2.25 19.84
C GLY A 162 21.17 -1.60 20.42
N LEU A 163 20.18 -1.32 19.57
CA LEU A 163 18.89 -0.71 19.95
C LEU A 163 17.77 -1.73 20.11
N ALA A 164 17.87 -2.89 19.44
CA ALA A 164 16.84 -3.92 19.49
C ALA A 164 17.02 -4.81 20.73
N GLU A 165 16.03 -4.84 21.62
CA GLU A 165 15.97 -5.86 22.67
C GLU A 165 15.84 -7.25 22.03
N THR A 166 16.54 -8.25 22.57
CA THR A 166 16.65 -9.58 21.95
C THR A 166 15.30 -10.29 21.80
N SER A 167 14.34 -10.07 22.70
CA SER A 167 12.99 -10.63 22.60
C SER A 167 12.14 -9.90 21.55
N THR A 168 12.12 -8.57 21.61
CA THR A 168 11.34 -7.72 20.70
C THR A 168 11.83 -7.85 19.25
N GLY A 169 13.15 -7.89 19.03
CA GLY A 169 13.72 -8.12 17.70
C GLY A 169 13.33 -9.46 17.09
N LYS A 170 13.30 -10.54 17.89
CA LYS A 170 12.83 -11.87 17.43
C LYS A 170 11.35 -11.85 17.04
N THR A 171 10.50 -11.18 17.81
CA THR A 171 9.07 -11.05 17.49
C THR A 171 8.86 -10.30 16.17
N LEU A 172 9.59 -9.19 15.97
CA LEU A 172 9.51 -8.42 14.72
C LEU A 172 10.03 -9.22 13.52
N ALA A 173 11.14 -9.95 13.67
CA ALA A 173 11.66 -10.84 12.63
C ALA A 173 10.63 -11.89 12.22
N ALA A 174 10.05 -12.59 13.20
CA ALA A 174 9.04 -13.62 12.95
C ALA A 174 7.80 -13.06 12.23
N ALA A 175 7.32 -11.87 12.64
CA ALA A 175 6.19 -11.21 11.99
C ALA A 175 6.51 -10.84 10.52
N LEU A 176 7.70 -10.33 10.24
CA LEU A 176 8.14 -10.01 8.88
C LEU A 176 8.29 -11.27 8.01
N ASP A 177 8.75 -12.38 8.59
CA ASP A 177 8.86 -13.65 7.89
C ASP A 177 7.49 -14.26 7.59
N GLN A 178 6.55 -14.20 8.53
CA GLN A 178 5.16 -14.59 8.31
C GLN A 178 4.51 -13.74 7.22
N ALA A 179 4.72 -12.42 7.24
CA ALA A 179 4.24 -11.53 6.20
C ALA A 179 4.81 -11.91 4.82
N GLN A 180 6.11 -12.23 4.75
CA GLN A 180 6.75 -12.64 3.49
C GLN A 180 6.16 -13.93 2.94
N GLN A 181 5.88 -14.89 3.81
CA GLN A 181 5.24 -16.15 3.42
C GLN A 181 3.81 -15.92 2.91
N ALA A 182 3.05 -15.06 3.58
CA ALA A 182 1.70 -14.70 3.16
C ALA A 182 1.68 -13.99 1.79
N VAL A 183 2.64 -13.11 1.51
CA VAL A 183 2.79 -12.49 0.19
C VAL A 183 3.04 -13.53 -0.89
N ARG A 184 3.99 -14.45 -0.68
CA ARG A 184 4.28 -15.53 -1.65
C ARG A 184 3.06 -16.43 -1.89
N ALA A 185 2.30 -16.72 -0.83
CA ALA A 185 1.06 -17.50 -0.96
C ALA A 185 0.02 -16.75 -1.80
N ALA A 186 -0.12 -15.43 -1.62
CA ALA A 186 -1.04 -14.62 -2.39
C ALA A 186 -0.61 -14.45 -3.86
N GLU A 187 0.69 -14.29 -4.14
CA GLU A 187 1.25 -14.26 -5.50
C GLU A 187 1.04 -15.58 -6.26
N GLY A 188 0.89 -16.70 -5.53
CA GLY A 188 0.57 -18.01 -6.11
C GLY A 188 -0.90 -18.18 -6.52
N LEU A 189 -1.77 -17.22 -6.23
CA LEU A 189 -3.19 -17.29 -6.58
C LEU A 189 -3.40 -16.85 -8.04
N ALA A 190 -4.12 -17.68 -8.80
CA ALA A 190 -4.39 -17.41 -10.21
C ALA A 190 -5.39 -16.26 -10.44
N ASP A 191 -6.28 -16.04 -9.46
CA ASP A 191 -7.31 -15.01 -9.52
C ASP A 191 -6.82 -13.71 -8.85
N PRO A 192 -6.75 -12.58 -9.57
CA PRO A 192 -6.28 -11.30 -9.03
C PRO A 192 -7.09 -10.78 -7.84
N LEU A 193 -8.39 -11.05 -7.80
CA LEU A 193 -9.26 -10.62 -6.70
C LEU A 193 -8.95 -11.39 -5.41
N SER A 194 -8.77 -12.70 -5.52
CA SER A 194 -8.34 -13.56 -4.43
C SER A 194 -6.92 -13.20 -3.95
N ALA A 195 -6.00 -12.92 -4.88
CA ALA A 195 -4.66 -12.42 -4.57
C ALA A 195 -4.71 -11.10 -3.79
N LEU A 196 -5.51 -10.13 -4.25
CA LEU A 196 -5.68 -8.85 -3.58
C LEU A 196 -6.32 -9.01 -2.18
N ALA A 197 -7.35 -9.84 -2.06
CA ALA A 197 -7.97 -10.15 -0.78
C ALA A 197 -6.95 -10.73 0.21
N ALA A 198 -6.15 -11.70 -0.23
CA ALA A 198 -5.09 -12.30 0.57
C ALA A 198 -3.99 -11.30 0.95
N LEU A 199 -3.55 -10.44 0.03
CA LEU A 199 -2.55 -9.40 0.31
C LEU A 199 -3.07 -8.34 1.30
N SER A 200 -4.34 -7.97 1.19
CA SER A 200 -4.95 -6.90 2.01
C SER A 200 -5.04 -7.24 3.51
N VAL A 201 -5.00 -8.52 3.86
CA VAL A 201 -5.02 -9.00 5.25
C VAL A 201 -3.63 -9.24 5.84
N VAL A 202 -2.56 -9.10 5.04
CA VAL A 202 -1.19 -9.30 5.52
C VAL A 202 -0.80 -8.23 6.54
N GLU A 203 -0.53 -8.69 7.75
CA GLU A 203 -0.09 -7.84 8.85
C GLU A 203 1.41 -7.60 8.75
N ILE A 204 1.80 -6.33 8.63
CA ILE A 204 3.21 -5.95 8.59
C ILE A 204 3.44 -4.95 9.70
N PRO A 205 4.38 -5.21 10.63
CA PRO A 205 4.66 -4.31 11.74
C PRO A 205 5.50 -3.12 11.25
N VAL A 206 5.02 -2.38 10.26
CA VAL A 206 5.67 -1.18 9.70
C VAL A 206 4.63 -0.05 9.65
N PRO A 207 4.89 1.12 10.28
CA PRO A 207 3.93 2.22 10.30
C PRO A 207 3.76 2.83 8.90
N GLU A 208 2.50 3.02 8.46
CA GLU A 208 2.19 3.70 7.19
C GLU A 208 2.61 5.18 7.21
N ALA A 209 2.58 5.84 8.38
CA ALA A 209 2.96 7.24 8.53
C ALA A 209 4.36 7.40 9.14
N GLY A 210 5.17 8.27 8.52
CA GLY A 210 6.57 8.48 8.92
C GLY A 210 7.50 7.34 8.53
N PHE A 211 8.75 7.42 8.97
CA PHE A 211 9.76 6.43 8.62
C PHE A 211 9.47 5.05 9.27
N PRO A 212 9.60 3.92 8.56
CA PRO A 212 10.00 3.81 7.15
C PRO A 212 8.82 3.76 6.15
N GLY A 213 7.58 3.53 6.59
CA GLY A 213 6.48 3.23 5.68
C GLY A 213 5.96 4.41 4.85
N GLN A 214 6.27 5.65 5.21
CA GLN A 214 5.98 6.84 4.39
C GLN A 214 6.52 6.71 2.96
N ALA A 215 7.62 5.98 2.76
CA ALA A 215 8.21 5.76 1.44
C ALA A 215 7.34 4.94 0.47
N VAL A 216 6.31 4.25 0.99
CA VAL A 216 5.39 3.40 0.23
C VAL A 216 3.93 3.84 0.43
N ALA A 217 3.66 4.75 1.36
CA ALA A 217 2.31 5.19 1.70
C ALA A 217 1.56 5.85 0.53
N ASP A 218 2.26 6.64 -0.29
CA ASP A 218 1.65 7.31 -1.44
C ASP A 218 1.29 6.30 -2.55
N GLU A 219 2.12 5.29 -2.77
CA GLU A 219 1.82 4.18 -3.69
C GLU A 219 0.56 3.42 -3.23
N LEU A 220 0.47 3.10 -1.93
CA LEU A 220 -0.70 2.43 -1.36
C LEU A 220 -1.97 3.28 -1.45
N ARG A 221 -1.86 4.62 -1.31
CA ARG A 221 -2.99 5.54 -1.51
C ARG A 221 -3.50 5.51 -2.94
N VAL A 222 -2.59 5.58 -3.92
CA VAL A 222 -2.93 5.51 -5.34
C VAL A 222 -3.59 4.18 -5.66
N GLN A 223 -3.05 3.06 -5.17
CA GLN A 223 -3.63 1.73 -5.36
C GLN A 223 -5.02 1.62 -4.73
N ALA A 224 -5.20 2.10 -3.50
CA ALA A 224 -6.50 2.13 -2.83
C ALA A 224 -7.53 2.98 -3.60
N ASN A 225 -7.11 4.13 -4.13
CA ASN A 225 -7.96 4.97 -4.97
C ASN A 225 -8.37 4.28 -6.27
N ALA A 226 -7.40 3.64 -6.95
CA ALA A 226 -7.65 2.89 -8.17
C ALA A 226 -8.65 1.76 -7.95
N LEU A 227 -8.54 1.02 -6.84
CA LEU A 227 -9.51 -0.02 -6.45
C LEU A 227 -10.90 0.56 -6.19
N ALA A 228 -10.99 1.66 -5.44
CA ALA A 228 -12.26 2.29 -5.14
C ALA A 228 -12.97 2.74 -6.43
N ARG A 229 -12.23 3.40 -7.33
CA ARG A 229 -12.75 3.83 -8.64
C ARG A 229 -13.16 2.64 -9.50
N LEU A 230 -12.36 1.57 -9.53
CA LEU A 230 -12.71 0.33 -10.23
C LEU A 230 -14.03 -0.24 -9.71
N GLY A 231 -14.21 -0.33 -8.39
CA GLY A 231 -15.45 -0.81 -7.78
C GLY A 231 -16.67 0.07 -8.06
N ILE A 232 -16.50 1.39 -8.14
CA ILE A 232 -17.58 2.32 -8.53
C ILE A 232 -17.99 2.08 -9.99
N ARG A 233 -17.00 1.96 -10.90
CA ARG A 233 -17.25 1.69 -12.32
C ARG A 233 -17.91 0.33 -12.53
N HIS A 234 -17.42 -0.71 -11.84
CA HIS A 234 -17.99 -2.05 -11.88
C HIS A 234 -19.44 -2.07 -11.41
N ARG A 235 -19.74 -1.44 -10.26
CA ARG A 235 -21.11 -1.29 -9.75
C ARG A 235 -22.03 -0.61 -10.77
N THR A 236 -21.53 0.43 -11.42
CA THR A 236 -22.26 1.18 -12.45
C THR A 236 -22.57 0.30 -13.66
N ALA A 237 -21.58 -0.48 -14.12
CA ALA A 237 -21.75 -1.42 -15.23
C ALA A 237 -22.77 -2.52 -14.88
N LEU A 238 -22.69 -3.10 -13.68
CA LEU A 238 -23.67 -4.08 -13.19
C LEU A 238 -25.09 -3.53 -13.14
N SER A 239 -25.27 -2.29 -12.66
CA SER A 239 -26.59 -1.64 -12.64
C SER A 239 -27.14 -1.49 -14.06
N ARG A 240 -26.33 -0.99 -15.00
CA ARG A 240 -26.76 -0.82 -16.40
C ARG A 240 -27.17 -2.14 -17.05
N HIS A 241 -26.37 -3.20 -16.85
CA HIS A 241 -26.69 -4.53 -17.38
C HIS A 241 -28.01 -5.06 -16.79
N ARG A 242 -28.21 -4.94 -15.48
CA ARG A 242 -29.44 -5.36 -14.81
C ARG A 242 -30.66 -4.59 -15.34
N ASP A 243 -30.56 -3.27 -15.47
CA ASP A 243 -31.67 -2.43 -15.91
C ASP A 243 -32.04 -2.74 -17.38
N ALA A 244 -31.05 -2.97 -18.25
CA ALA A 244 -31.25 -3.40 -19.63
C ALA A 244 -31.96 -4.77 -19.71
N ARG A 245 -31.61 -5.70 -18.83
CA ARG A 245 -32.24 -7.03 -18.76
C ARG A 245 -33.70 -6.95 -18.29
N ILE A 246 -33.99 -6.15 -17.26
CA ILE A 246 -35.37 -5.93 -16.77
C ILE A 246 -36.23 -5.31 -17.87
N GLU A 247 -35.71 -4.34 -18.62
CA GLU A 247 -36.42 -3.74 -19.75
C GLU A 247 -36.71 -4.76 -20.86
N LYS A 248 -35.77 -5.68 -21.14
CA LYS A 248 -35.96 -6.77 -22.11
C LYS A 248 -37.04 -7.76 -21.66
N GLU A 249 -37.15 -8.06 -20.36
CA GLU A 249 -38.18 -8.95 -19.80
C GLU A 249 -39.59 -8.31 -19.78
N ARG A 250 -39.68 -6.98 -19.90
CA ARG A 250 -40.96 -6.24 -19.92
C ARG A 250 -41.56 -6.07 -21.32
N ARG A 251 -40.76 -6.25 -22.37
CA ARG A 251 -41.18 -6.12 -23.78
C ARG A 251 -41.56 -7.47 -24.36
#